data_AF-A0A3D8VNP0-F1
#
_entry.id   AF-A0A3D8VNP0-F1
#
_cell.length_a   1.000
_cell.length_b   1.000
_cell.length_c   1.000
_cell.angle_alpha   90.00
_cell.angle_beta   90.00
_cell.angle_gamma   90.00
#
_symmetry.space_group_name_H-M   'P 1'
#
loop_
_entity.id
_entity.type
_entity.pdbx_description
1 polymer ?
#
loop_
_entity_poly.entity_id
_entity_poly.type
_entity_poly.pdbx_seq_one_letter_code
_entity_poly.pdbx_strand_id
1 'polypeptide(L)'
;MGKSIEETNIIGNLRSKKKKDKKSPYVGPSMQELREPTNLKPKVKRKSTEPKKMVNTQVPEVVLDAFLLYCARNNHFRNNAFPKMLKFVLNKYKNDVFQFEDNINGSSVFDCQKVSANFEVPVELMQDVRTWKAIKKVNYQDIYSQAIVQYLNQHT
;
A
#
# COMPACT_ATOMS: atom_id res chain seq x y z
N MET A 1 64.14 -20.90 1.60
CA MET A 1 64.17 -19.59 0.90
C MET A 1 62.82 -18.93 1.12
N GLY A 2 62.64 -17.78 1.74
CA GLY A 2 63.54 -16.82 2.36
C GLY A 2 62.72 -15.55 2.66
N LYS A 3 62.74 -15.14 3.93
CA LYS A 3 62.58 -13.77 4.49
C LYS A 3 61.18 -13.14 4.36
N SER A 4 60.45 -12.92 5.48
CA SER A 4 60.63 -11.86 6.51
C SER A 4 60.54 -10.47 5.86
N ILE A 5 59.70 -9.54 6.33
CA ILE A 5 59.80 -8.69 7.55
C ILE A 5 58.41 -7.97 7.58
N GLU A 6 57.62 -7.95 8.66
CA GLU A 6 57.65 -6.93 9.74
C GLU A 6 57.43 -5.50 9.16
N GLU A 7 56.71 -4.54 9.74
CA GLU A 7 56.44 -4.22 11.13
C GLU A 7 55.52 -2.97 11.16
N THR A 8 54.51 -3.00 12.03
CA THR A 8 54.14 -1.97 13.03
C THR A 8 53.95 -0.47 12.68
N ASN A 9 52.85 0.06 13.25
CA ASN A 9 52.79 1.27 14.12
C ASN A 9 53.05 2.66 13.47
N ILE A 10 52.62 3.84 13.96
CA ILE A 10 51.86 4.34 15.13
C ILE A 10 51.70 5.86 14.89
N ILE A 11 50.58 6.43 15.36
CA ILE A 11 50.37 7.77 15.95
C ILE A 11 50.89 9.04 15.21
N GLY A 12 50.04 10.08 15.19
CA GLY A 12 50.56 11.41 15.54
C GLY A 12 49.87 12.62 14.93
N ASN A 13 49.01 13.25 15.73
CA ASN A 13 48.74 14.68 15.72
C ASN A 13 49.99 15.54 15.43
N LEU A 14 49.84 16.68 14.75
CA LEU A 14 49.98 18.01 15.37
C LEU A 14 49.88 19.14 14.34
N ARG A 15 48.88 20.00 14.54
CA ARG A 15 49.00 21.46 14.71
C ARG A 15 50.10 22.18 13.91
N SER A 16 49.69 23.14 13.07
CA SER A 16 50.48 24.36 12.87
C SER A 16 49.58 25.58 12.75
N LYS A 17 49.76 26.49 13.72
CA LYS A 17 49.25 27.85 13.74
C LYS A 17 50.02 28.67 12.70
N LYS A 18 49.35 29.57 11.99
CA LYS A 18 49.98 30.79 11.48
C LYS A 18 49.03 31.97 11.61
N LYS A 19 49.27 32.78 12.65
CA LYS A 19 48.77 34.15 12.78
C LYS A 19 49.46 35.03 11.74
N LYS A 20 48.74 36.01 11.19
CA LYS A 20 49.23 37.38 10.94
C LYS A 20 48.04 38.34 10.76
N ASP A 21 47.75 39.01 11.88
CA ASP A 21 47.36 40.42 12.08
C ASP A 21 47.00 41.35 10.90
N LYS A 22 45.81 41.99 11.01
CA LYS A 22 45.56 43.43 11.31
C LYS A 22 44.65 44.23 10.33
N LYS A 23 43.79 45.06 10.97
CA LYS A 23 42.91 46.18 10.50
C LYS A 23 41.53 45.75 9.98
N SER A 24 40.38 46.33 10.32
CA SER A 24 39.96 47.54 11.07
C SER A 24 38.42 47.42 11.34
N PRO A 25 37.76 48.30 12.13
CA PRO A 25 36.51 48.04 12.84
C PRO A 25 35.26 48.52 12.09
N TYR A 26 34.09 47.94 12.39
CA TYR A 26 32.81 48.67 12.29
C TYR A 26 31.79 48.12 13.30
N VAL A 27 31.22 49.05 14.07
CA VAL A 27 30.07 48.86 14.99
C VAL A 27 28.93 49.66 14.37
N GLY A 28 27.74 49.05 14.21
CA GLY A 28 26.53 49.80 13.86
C GLY A 28 25.29 48.90 13.75
N PRO A 29 24.09 49.34 14.19
CA PRO A 29 23.06 48.47 14.74
C PRO A 29 21.85 48.20 13.82
N SER A 30 21.14 47.12 14.17
CA SER A 30 19.71 46.79 13.94
C SER A 30 18.85 47.82 13.18
N MET A 31 18.30 47.39 12.04
CA MET A 31 17.07 47.94 11.47
C MET A 31 16.07 46.82 11.22
N GLN A 32 14.95 46.92 11.94
CA GLN A 32 13.67 46.24 11.84
C GLN A 32 13.39 45.57 10.48
N GLU A 33 13.37 44.23 10.47
CA GLU A 33 12.75 43.45 9.38
C GLU A 33 11.22 43.59 9.46
N LEU A 34 10.68 44.51 8.66
CA LEU A 34 9.26 44.59 8.36
C LEU A 34 8.91 43.41 7.42
N ARG A 35 8.53 42.25 7.99
CA ARG A 35 8.03 41.12 7.19
C ARG A 35 6.58 41.38 6.83
N GLU A 36 6.32 41.63 5.56
CA GLU A 36 4.97 41.63 5.00
C GLU A 36 4.30 40.25 5.21
N PRO A 37 3.01 40.18 5.60
CA PRO A 37 2.31 38.93 5.73
C PRO A 37 1.96 38.39 4.34
N THR A 38 2.73 37.42 3.86
CA THR A 38 2.40 36.66 2.65
C THR A 38 1.08 35.92 2.87
N ASN A 39 0.03 36.32 2.14
CA ASN A 39 -1.24 35.60 2.05
C ASN A 39 -1.00 34.19 1.45
N LEU A 40 -0.63 33.23 2.29
CA LEU A 40 -0.52 31.84 1.92
C LEU A 40 -1.93 31.27 1.72
N LYS A 41 -2.27 30.97 0.46
CA LYS A 41 -3.47 30.20 0.10
C LYS A 41 -3.58 28.97 1.01
N PRO A 42 -4.78 28.61 1.52
CA PRO A 42 -4.92 27.44 2.37
C PRO A 42 -4.41 26.21 1.62
N LYS A 43 -3.36 25.58 2.15
CA LYS A 43 -2.90 24.27 1.69
C LYS A 43 -4.08 23.32 1.79
N VAL A 44 -4.68 22.98 0.65
CA VAL A 44 -5.59 21.84 0.53
C VAL A 44 -4.83 20.65 1.09
N LYS A 45 -5.20 20.19 2.28
CA LYS A 45 -4.65 18.98 2.89
C LYS A 45 -4.93 17.87 1.89
N ARG A 46 -3.91 17.39 1.17
CA ARG A 46 -4.01 16.18 0.36
C ARG A 46 -4.59 15.12 1.28
N LYS A 47 -5.77 14.59 0.93
CA LYS A 47 -6.41 13.49 1.67
C LYS A 47 -5.33 12.42 1.84
N SER A 48 -5.02 12.09 3.08
CA SER A 48 -4.12 10.98 3.39
C SER A 48 -4.60 9.79 2.59
N THR A 49 -3.81 9.34 1.61
CA THR A 49 -4.12 8.12 0.87
C THR A 49 -4.15 6.99 1.90
N GLU A 50 -5.31 6.38 2.09
CA GLU A 50 -5.47 5.22 2.97
C GLU A 50 -4.37 4.21 2.64
N PRO A 51 -3.68 3.65 3.65
CA PRO A 51 -2.60 2.71 3.41
C PRO A 51 -3.19 1.46 2.75
N LYS A 52 -2.62 1.08 1.60
CA LYS A 52 -2.97 -0.12 0.85
C LYS A 52 -1.82 -1.13 0.88
N LYS A 53 -2.16 -2.42 0.81
CA LYS A 53 -1.19 -3.52 0.72
C LYS A 53 -1.53 -4.43 -0.44
N MET A 54 -0.49 -4.97 -1.08
CA MET A 54 -0.65 -5.99 -2.11
C MET A 54 -0.88 -7.34 -1.44
N VAL A 55 -1.93 -8.04 -1.88
CA VAL A 55 -2.26 -9.40 -1.49
C VAL A 55 -2.08 -10.30 -2.70
N ASN A 56 -1.22 -11.31 -2.57
CA ASN A 56 -1.10 -12.38 -3.54
C ASN A 56 -2.01 -13.53 -3.08
N THR A 57 -2.91 -13.97 -3.96
CA THR A 57 -3.88 -15.02 -3.66
C THR A 57 -4.15 -15.86 -4.90
N GLN A 58 -4.78 -17.02 -4.73
CA GLN A 58 -5.24 -17.85 -5.84
C GLN A 58 -6.75 -17.75 -5.95
N VAL A 59 -7.24 -17.52 -7.16
CA VAL A 59 -8.67 -17.45 -7.49
C VAL A 59 -8.97 -18.35 -8.68
N PRO A 60 -10.18 -18.89 -8.81
CA PRO A 60 -10.58 -19.60 -10.03
C PRO A 60 -10.43 -18.71 -11.26
N GLU A 61 -9.90 -19.27 -12.36
CA GLU A 61 -9.63 -18.54 -13.60
C GLU A 61 -10.89 -17.84 -14.14
N VAL A 62 -12.02 -18.55 -14.18
CA VAL A 62 -13.32 -18.01 -14.60
C VAL A 62 -13.77 -16.79 -13.79
N VAL A 63 -13.43 -16.75 -12.50
CA VAL A 63 -13.75 -15.62 -11.62
C VAL A 63 -12.83 -14.43 -11.92
N LEU A 64 -11.55 -14.68 -12.17
CA LEU A 64 -10.61 -13.63 -12.54
C LEU A 64 -10.98 -13.02 -13.89
N ASP A 65 -11.32 -13.85 -14.87
CA ASP A 65 -11.71 -13.40 -16.21
C ASP A 65 -13.00 -12.57 -16.17
N ALA A 66 -14.02 -13.04 -15.44
CA ALA A 66 -15.25 -12.29 -15.24
C ALA A 66 -14.99 -10.93 -14.58
N PHE A 67 -14.09 -10.89 -13.59
CA PHE A 67 -13.68 -9.65 -12.93
C PHE A 67 -12.95 -8.69 -13.87
N LEU A 68 -11.99 -9.18 -14.65
CA LEU A 68 -11.24 -8.36 -15.61
C LEU A 68 -12.15 -7.85 -16.72
N LEU A 69 -13.06 -8.68 -17.21
CA LEU A 69 -14.07 -8.30 -18.18
C LEU A 69 -15.00 -7.21 -17.64
N TYR A 70 -15.47 -7.34 -16.39
CA TYR A 70 -16.24 -6.29 -15.72
C TYR A 70 -15.44 -4.99 -15.63
N CYS A 71 -14.15 -5.05 -15.25
CA CYS A 71 -13.30 -3.87 -15.17
C CYS A 71 -13.15 -3.18 -16.53
N ALA A 72 -12.91 -3.96 -17.59
CA ALA A 72 -12.80 -3.44 -18.96
C ALA A 72 -14.11 -2.80 -19.44
N ARG A 73 -15.25 -3.47 -19.24
CA ARG A 73 -16.58 -2.98 -19.66
C ARG A 73 -16.99 -1.68 -18.96
N ASN A 74 -16.59 -1.51 -17.71
CA ASN A 74 -16.99 -0.36 -16.88
C ASN A 74 -15.89 0.72 -16.77
N ASN A 75 -14.80 0.62 -17.54
CA ASN A 75 -13.64 1.51 -17.44
C ASN A 75 -13.12 1.66 -15.99
N HIS A 76 -13.12 0.55 -15.24
CA HIS A 76 -12.66 0.52 -13.85
C HIS A 76 -11.23 -0.02 -13.74
N PHE A 77 -10.42 0.61 -12.90
CA PHE A 77 -9.13 0.03 -12.50
C PHE A 77 -9.33 -1.10 -11.49
N ARG A 78 -8.67 -2.23 -11.71
CA ARG A 78 -8.67 -3.40 -10.81
C ARG A 78 -8.48 -3.03 -9.34
N ASN A 79 -7.50 -2.17 -9.05
CA ASN A 79 -7.12 -1.77 -7.69
C ASN A 79 -8.17 -0.86 -7.01
N ASN A 80 -9.14 -0.35 -7.77
CA ASN A 80 -10.25 0.44 -7.25
C ASN A 80 -11.56 -0.38 -7.23
N ALA A 81 -11.72 -1.33 -8.16
CA ALA A 81 -12.89 -2.19 -8.23
C ALA A 81 -12.89 -3.26 -7.14
N PHE A 82 -11.78 -3.99 -6.98
CA PHE A 82 -11.72 -5.12 -6.05
C PHE A 82 -12.02 -4.73 -4.59
N PRO A 83 -11.45 -3.63 -4.02
CA PRO A 83 -11.82 -3.21 -2.68
C PRO A 83 -13.31 -2.90 -2.49
N LYS A 84 -14.01 -2.42 -3.54
CA LYS A 84 -15.46 -2.18 -3.49
C LYS A 84 -16.23 -3.50 -3.39
N MET A 85 -15.84 -4.50 -4.19
CA MET A 85 -16.43 -5.84 -4.17
C MET A 85 -16.22 -6.53 -2.83
N LEU A 86 -15.00 -6.42 -2.29
CA LEU A 86 -14.66 -6.96 -0.98
C LEU A 86 -15.46 -6.30 0.13
N LYS A 87 -15.53 -4.96 0.15
CA LYS A 87 -16.35 -4.21 1.11
C LYS A 87 -17.83 -4.56 1.00
N PHE A 88 -18.33 -4.76 -0.21
CA PHE A 88 -19.71 -5.17 -0.46
C PHE A 88 -20.04 -6.49 0.25
N VAL A 89 -19.25 -7.54 0.01
CA VAL A 89 -19.50 -8.85 0.64
C VAL A 89 -19.31 -8.80 2.15
N LEU A 90 -18.25 -8.14 2.64
CA LEU A 90 -18.01 -7.97 4.09
C LEU A 90 -19.16 -7.23 4.80
N ASN A 91 -19.82 -6.30 4.13
CA ASN A 91 -21.00 -5.64 4.68
C ASN A 91 -22.24 -6.52 4.58
N LYS A 92 -22.44 -7.21 3.45
CA LYS A 92 -23.62 -8.07 3.19
C LYS A 92 -23.79 -9.16 4.25
N TYR A 93 -22.72 -9.87 4.64
CA TYR A 93 -22.82 -10.92 5.67
C TYR A 93 -22.23 -10.54 7.02
N LYS A 94 -22.16 -9.25 7.35
CA LYS A 94 -21.58 -8.80 8.63
C LYS A 94 -22.22 -9.51 9.83
N ASN A 95 -23.54 -9.71 9.74
CA ASN A 95 -24.35 -10.36 10.78
C ASN A 95 -25.02 -11.66 10.30
N ASP A 96 -24.72 -12.12 9.07
CA ASP A 96 -25.47 -13.21 8.41
C ASP A 96 -24.57 -14.42 8.11
N VAL A 97 -25.18 -15.56 7.79
CA VAL A 97 -24.46 -16.78 7.38
C VAL A 97 -23.83 -16.55 6.02
N PHE A 98 -22.54 -16.85 5.91
CA PHE A 98 -21.83 -16.70 4.64
C PHE A 98 -22.32 -17.77 3.65
N GLN A 99 -22.94 -17.32 2.57
CA GLN A 99 -23.42 -18.18 1.50
C GLN A 99 -22.39 -18.20 0.38
N PHE A 100 -21.98 -19.40 -0.01
CA PHE A 100 -21.13 -19.60 -1.18
C PHE A 100 -22.02 -19.62 -2.42
N GLU A 101 -21.60 -18.89 -3.44
CA GLU A 101 -22.20 -18.99 -4.76
C GLU A 101 -21.29 -19.84 -5.64
N ASP A 102 -21.90 -20.84 -6.26
CA ASP A 102 -21.20 -21.86 -7.05
C ASP A 102 -21.06 -21.48 -8.51
N ASN A 103 -21.78 -20.44 -8.95
CA ASN A 103 -21.83 -20.03 -10.33
C ASN A 103 -21.53 -18.55 -10.49
N ILE A 104 -20.88 -18.19 -11.59
CA ILE A 104 -20.68 -16.81 -12.03
C ILE A 104 -21.01 -16.71 -13.52
N ASN A 105 -21.94 -15.84 -13.90
CA ASN A 105 -22.41 -15.72 -15.29
C ASN A 105 -22.83 -17.06 -15.94
N GLY A 106 -23.38 -17.99 -15.16
CA GLY A 106 -23.77 -19.33 -15.63
C GLY A 106 -22.65 -20.38 -15.71
N SER A 107 -21.42 -20.03 -15.33
CA SER A 107 -20.28 -20.95 -15.26
C SER A 107 -20.01 -21.41 -13.82
N SER A 108 -19.74 -22.70 -13.60
CA SER A 108 -19.35 -23.25 -12.30
C SER A 108 -17.99 -22.72 -11.86
N VAL A 109 -17.85 -22.39 -10.58
CA VAL A 109 -16.64 -21.86 -9.94
C VAL A 109 -15.82 -22.96 -9.24
N PHE A 110 -16.44 -24.11 -8.95
CA PHE A 110 -15.87 -25.15 -8.08
C PHE A 110 -14.81 -26.02 -8.74
N ASP A 111 -14.96 -26.33 -10.02
CA ASP A 111 -14.10 -27.29 -10.74
C ASP A 111 -13.04 -26.59 -11.61
N CYS A 112 -12.88 -25.28 -11.44
CA CYS A 112 -11.98 -24.50 -12.29
C CYS A 112 -10.56 -24.45 -11.74
N GLN A 113 -9.59 -24.40 -12.67
CA GLN A 113 -8.20 -24.18 -12.35
C GLN A 113 -8.04 -22.86 -11.58
N LYS A 114 -7.27 -22.89 -10.50
CA LYS A 114 -6.93 -21.69 -9.72
C LYS A 114 -5.65 -21.06 -10.28
N VAL A 115 -5.71 -19.75 -10.48
CA VAL A 115 -4.61 -18.93 -10.99
C VAL A 115 -4.21 -17.88 -9.95
N SER A 116 -2.94 -17.51 -9.97
CA SER A 116 -2.40 -16.49 -9.06
C SER A 116 -2.86 -15.09 -9.45
N ALA A 117 -3.28 -14.31 -8.47
CA ALA A 117 -3.84 -12.98 -8.63
C ALA A 117 -3.29 -12.03 -7.55
N ASN A 118 -2.94 -10.81 -7.96
CA ASN A 118 -2.45 -9.76 -7.07
C ASN A 118 -3.51 -8.67 -6.93
N PHE A 119 -3.95 -8.40 -5.70
CA PHE A 119 -4.94 -7.36 -5.41
C PHE A 119 -4.39 -6.35 -4.42
N GLU A 120 -4.62 -5.07 -4.71
CA GLU A 120 -4.31 -4.00 -3.78
C GLU A 120 -5.52 -3.76 -2.86
N VAL A 121 -5.34 -3.96 -1.55
CA VAL A 121 -6.40 -3.91 -0.55
C VAL A 121 -6.05 -2.91 0.55
N PRO A 122 -6.97 -1.98 0.92
CA PRO A 122 -6.83 -1.14 2.10
C PRO A 122 -6.56 -1.96 3.37
N VAL A 123 -5.68 -1.47 4.24
CA VAL A 123 -5.30 -2.18 5.47
C VAL A 123 -6.51 -2.44 6.38
N GLU A 124 -7.47 -1.54 6.43
CA GLU A 124 -8.71 -1.69 7.20
C GLU A 124 -9.52 -2.90 6.71
N LEU A 125 -9.76 -3.01 5.41
CA LEU A 125 -10.47 -4.16 4.84
C LEU A 125 -9.72 -5.48 5.08
N MET A 126 -8.38 -5.45 5.15
CA MET A 126 -7.64 -6.66 5.51
C MET A 126 -7.87 -7.09 6.96
N GLN A 127 -8.08 -6.16 7.89
CA GLN A 127 -8.43 -6.49 9.27
C GLN A 127 -9.84 -7.10 9.34
N ASP A 128 -10.78 -6.57 8.57
CA ASP A 128 -12.14 -7.13 8.47
C ASP A 128 -12.12 -8.55 7.92
N VAL A 129 -11.35 -8.80 6.85
CA VAL A 129 -11.18 -10.14 6.27
C VAL A 129 -10.57 -11.12 7.28
N ARG A 130 -9.58 -10.69 8.08
CA ARG A 130 -8.98 -11.53 9.14
C ARG A 130 -10.01 -11.92 10.20
N THR A 131 -10.79 -10.95 10.65
CA THR A 131 -11.86 -11.16 11.63
C THR A 131 -12.91 -12.13 11.08
N TRP A 132 -13.31 -11.95 9.82
CA TRP A 132 -14.25 -12.83 9.14
C TRP A 132 -13.75 -14.25 8.97
N LYS A 133 -12.50 -14.43 8.55
CA LYS A 133 -11.87 -15.76 8.49
C LYS A 133 -11.98 -16.49 9.82
N ALA A 134 -11.71 -15.80 10.93
CA ALA A 134 -11.77 -16.41 12.26
C ALA A 134 -13.21 -16.80 12.67
N ILE A 135 -14.19 -15.92 12.42
CA ILE A 135 -15.59 -16.15 12.79
C ILE A 135 -16.24 -17.23 11.93
N LYS A 136 -16.05 -17.16 10.60
CA LYS A 136 -16.75 -18.01 9.64
C LYS A 136 -15.99 -19.30 9.28
N LYS A 137 -14.72 -19.42 9.71
CA LYS A 137 -13.82 -20.54 9.38
C LYS A 137 -13.63 -20.76 7.87
N VAL A 138 -13.60 -19.66 7.11
CA VAL A 138 -13.44 -19.66 5.64
C VAL A 138 -12.02 -19.25 5.25
N ASN A 139 -11.47 -19.79 4.16
CA ASN A 139 -10.12 -19.40 3.71
C ASN A 139 -10.10 -18.01 3.07
N TYR A 140 -8.93 -17.36 3.09
CA TYR A 140 -8.76 -16.07 2.45
C TYR A 140 -9.06 -16.10 0.94
N GLN A 141 -8.59 -17.14 0.25
CA GLN A 141 -8.84 -17.34 -1.19
C GLN A 141 -10.33 -17.38 -1.51
N ASP A 142 -11.09 -18.09 -0.67
CA ASP A 142 -12.52 -18.26 -0.81
C ASP A 142 -13.25 -16.93 -0.57
N ILE A 143 -12.87 -16.16 0.46
CA ILE A 143 -13.42 -14.81 0.71
C ILE A 143 -13.17 -13.89 -0.49
N TYR A 144 -11.97 -13.88 -1.05
CA TYR A 144 -11.63 -13.03 -2.19
C TYR A 144 -12.35 -13.45 -3.49
N SER A 145 -12.48 -14.76 -3.72
CA SER A 145 -13.20 -15.27 -4.90
C SER A 145 -14.69 -14.95 -4.80
N GLN A 146 -15.29 -15.22 -3.64
CA GLN A 146 -16.71 -14.96 -3.38
C GLN A 146 -17.04 -13.46 -3.35
N ALA A 147 -16.09 -12.60 -2.95
CA ALA A 147 -16.25 -11.16 -3.09
C ALA A 147 -16.54 -10.74 -4.53
N ILE A 148 -15.83 -11.33 -5.49
CA ILE A 148 -16.02 -11.08 -6.92
C ILE A 148 -17.34 -11.70 -7.40
N VAL A 149 -17.53 -13.00 -7.13
CA VAL A 149 -18.71 -13.75 -7.62
C VAL A 149 -20.00 -13.06 -7.22
N GLN A 150 -20.18 -12.79 -5.93
CA GLN A 150 -21.42 -12.23 -5.44
C GLN A 150 -21.65 -10.79 -5.88
N TYR A 151 -20.58 -10.00 -5.96
CA TYR A 151 -20.72 -8.63 -6.43
C TYR A 151 -21.19 -8.63 -7.89
N LEU A 152 -20.56 -9.45 -8.74
CA LEU A 152 -20.92 -9.54 -10.15
C LEU A 152 -22.32 -10.13 -10.33
N ASN A 153 -22.69 -11.21 -9.66
CA ASN A 153 -24.04 -11.79 -9.79
C ASN A 153 -25.17 -10.83 -9.36
N GLN A 154 -24.87 -9.77 -8.62
CA GLN A 154 -25.86 -8.75 -8.24
C GLN A 154 -25.82 -7.48 -9.09
N HIS A 155 -24.76 -7.26 -9.87
CA HIS A 155 -24.52 -6.01 -10.59
C HIS A 155 -24.26 -6.22 -12.10
N THR A 156 -24.48 -7.43 -12.61
CA THR A 156 -24.43 -7.78 -14.04
C THR A 156 -25.75 -8.39 -14.45
#